data_AF-A0A142IH16-F1
#
_entry.id   AF-A0A142IH16-F1
#
_cell.length_a   1.000
_cell.length_b   1.000
_cell.length_c   1.000
_cell.angle_alpha   90.00
_cell.angle_beta   90.00
_cell.angle_gamma   90.00
#
_symmetry.space_group_name_H-M   'P 1'
#
loop_
_entity.id
_entity.type
_entity.pdbx_description
1 polymer ?
#
loop_
_entity_poly.entity_id
_entity_poly.type
_entity_poly.pdbx_seq_one_letter_code
_entity_poly.pdbx_strand_id
1 'polypeptide(L)'
;YTLFTRQMHVNPEVPNWINRDRFVLSAGHGSMLLYALLHLSGFKDLSIEELKQFRQWGSKTPGHPEFGHTVGVDATSGPLGQGIAMAVGMAQAERFLASRYNKEGFPIFDHYTYVIAGDGCFMEGVSAEASSYAGLQKLDKLIVLYDSNDINLDGETKDSFTEDVRARYEAYGWNTEFVQDGTDIEAINAAIESAKASGKPSLIEVKTI
;
A
#
# COMPACT_ATOMS: atom_id res chain seq x y z
N TYR A 1 10.12 -2.93 4.87
CA TYR A 1 10.80 -4.21 5.17
C TYR A 1 9.82 -5.23 5.74
N THR A 2 9.31 -5.03 6.97
CA THR A 2 8.41 -5.96 7.68
C THR A 2 7.27 -6.50 6.81
N LEU A 3 6.57 -5.62 6.09
CA LEU A 3 5.51 -5.99 5.17
C LEU A 3 5.94 -7.04 4.13
N PHE A 4 7.02 -6.78 3.40
CA PHE A 4 7.49 -7.64 2.29
C PHE A 4 8.08 -8.97 2.77
N THR A 5 8.67 -9.01 3.97
CA THR A 5 9.38 -10.20 4.45
C THR A 5 8.54 -11.10 5.34
N ARG A 6 7.46 -10.58 5.97
CA ARG A 6 6.67 -11.31 6.97
C ARG A 6 5.18 -11.40 6.66
N GLN A 7 4.64 -10.45 5.91
CA GLN A 7 3.19 -10.24 5.83
C GLN A 7 2.61 -10.48 4.45
N MET A 8 3.35 -10.13 3.40
CA MET A 8 2.89 -10.27 2.01
C MET A 8 3.04 -11.69 1.49
N HIS A 9 1.96 -12.18 0.88
CA HIS A 9 1.89 -13.46 0.19
C HIS A 9 2.02 -13.23 -1.31
N VAL A 10 3.25 -13.32 -1.82
CA VAL A 10 3.56 -13.19 -3.25
C VAL A 10 4.48 -14.32 -3.69
N ASN A 11 4.42 -14.67 -4.97
CA ASN A 11 5.40 -15.55 -5.59
C ASN A 11 6.12 -14.79 -6.71
N PRO A 12 7.41 -14.42 -6.54
CA PRO A 12 8.17 -13.70 -7.56
C PRO A 12 8.38 -14.51 -8.84
N GLU A 13 8.28 -15.84 -8.79
CA GLU A 13 8.36 -16.70 -9.97
C GLU A 13 7.05 -16.76 -10.76
N VAL A 14 5.93 -16.39 -10.12
CA VAL A 14 4.59 -16.31 -10.72
C VAL A 14 3.97 -14.95 -10.39
N PRO A 15 4.52 -13.84 -10.93
CA PRO A 15 4.13 -12.48 -10.54
C PRO A 15 2.67 -12.15 -10.90
N ASN A 16 2.05 -12.93 -11.78
CA ASN A 16 0.66 -12.83 -12.20
C ASN A 16 -0.28 -13.80 -11.46
N TRP A 17 0.16 -14.46 -10.38
CA TRP A 17 -0.70 -15.31 -9.55
C TRP A 17 -1.94 -14.53 -9.11
N ILE A 18 -3.13 -15.03 -9.46
CA ILE A 18 -4.38 -14.27 -9.30
C ILE A 18 -4.80 -14.06 -7.84
N ASN A 19 -4.35 -14.91 -6.92
CA ASN A 19 -4.67 -14.83 -5.49
C ASN A 19 -3.49 -14.36 -4.62
N ARG A 20 -2.48 -13.70 -5.21
CA ARG A 20 -1.43 -13.07 -4.42
C ARG A 20 -1.93 -11.79 -3.76
N ASP A 21 -1.28 -11.40 -2.67
CA ASP A 21 -1.47 -10.07 -2.09
C ASP A 21 -1.11 -8.97 -3.09
N ARG A 22 -1.85 -7.87 -3.03
CA ARG A 22 -1.63 -6.68 -3.85
C ARG A 22 -0.87 -5.63 -3.06
N PHE A 23 0.06 -4.94 -3.70
CA PHE A 23 0.81 -3.86 -3.08
C PHE A 23 0.84 -2.62 -3.95
N VAL A 24 0.37 -1.50 -3.41
CA VAL A 24 0.40 -0.20 -4.08
C VAL A 24 1.25 0.79 -3.29
N LEU A 25 2.33 1.28 -3.90
CA LEU A 25 3.05 2.43 -3.37
C LEU A 25 2.32 3.71 -3.83
N SER A 26 1.39 4.23 -3.02
CA SER A 26 0.63 5.44 -3.35
C SER A 26 1.52 6.68 -3.36
N ALA A 27 2.51 6.74 -2.45
CA ALA A 27 3.60 7.71 -2.50
C ALA A 27 4.61 7.33 -3.60
N GLY A 28 4.17 7.34 -4.86
CA GLY A 28 4.91 6.78 -6.00
C GLY A 28 6.29 7.41 -6.25
N HIS A 29 6.54 8.61 -5.73
CA HIS A 29 7.88 9.23 -5.81
C HIS A 29 8.95 8.41 -5.06
N GLY A 30 8.57 7.57 -4.10
CA GLY A 30 9.43 6.60 -3.42
C GLY A 30 9.75 5.34 -4.25
N SER A 31 9.62 5.40 -5.58
CA SER A 31 9.74 4.28 -6.52
C SER A 31 10.98 3.41 -6.32
N MET A 32 12.13 4.01 -5.98
CA MET A 32 13.38 3.28 -5.75
C MET A 32 13.25 2.29 -4.58
N LEU A 33 12.48 2.60 -3.53
CA LEU A 33 12.18 1.65 -2.45
C LEU A 33 11.46 0.42 -3.00
N LEU A 34 10.43 0.62 -3.81
CA LEU A 34 9.67 -0.48 -4.41
C LEU A 34 10.55 -1.34 -5.30
N TYR A 35 11.36 -0.75 -6.18
CA TYR A 35 12.23 -1.53 -7.07
C TYR A 35 13.29 -2.31 -6.29
N ALA A 36 13.88 -1.73 -5.25
CA ALA A 36 14.80 -2.43 -4.37
C ALA A 36 14.12 -3.62 -3.66
N LEU A 37 12.90 -3.43 -3.16
CA LEU A 37 12.12 -4.50 -2.53
C LEU A 37 11.78 -5.61 -3.52
N LEU A 38 11.33 -5.29 -4.74
CA LEU A 38 11.05 -6.29 -5.77
C LEU A 38 12.31 -7.08 -6.17
N HIS A 39 13.45 -6.40 -6.33
CA HIS A 39 14.73 -7.05 -6.58
C HIS A 39 15.09 -8.05 -5.47
N LEU A 40 15.04 -7.60 -4.21
CA LEU A 40 15.37 -8.42 -3.04
C LEU A 40 14.35 -9.55 -2.79
N SER A 41 13.10 -9.37 -3.20
CA SER A 41 12.06 -10.39 -3.19
C SER A 41 12.19 -11.40 -4.34
N GLY A 42 13.17 -11.25 -5.23
CA GLY A 42 13.50 -12.25 -6.26
C GLY A 42 12.78 -12.08 -7.59
N PHE A 43 12.17 -10.92 -7.86
CA PHE A 43 11.56 -10.64 -9.16
C PHE A 43 12.66 -10.54 -10.23
N LYS A 44 12.75 -11.57 -11.08
CA LYS A 44 13.87 -11.76 -12.03
C LYS A 44 14.04 -10.60 -13.03
N ASP A 45 12.95 -9.93 -13.37
CA ASP A 45 12.94 -8.79 -14.29
C ASP A 45 13.54 -7.50 -13.71
N LEU A 46 13.76 -7.45 -12.39
CA LEU A 46 14.44 -6.35 -11.71
C LEU A 46 15.77 -6.83 -11.13
N SER A 47 16.75 -7.01 -12.03
CA SER A 47 18.13 -7.28 -11.62
C SER A 47 18.79 -6.04 -11.00
N ILE A 48 19.95 -6.22 -10.35
CA ILE A 48 20.75 -5.10 -9.85
C ILE A 48 21.17 -4.13 -10.96
N GLU A 49 21.31 -4.60 -12.20
CA GLU A 49 21.64 -3.73 -13.34
C GLU A 49 20.47 -2.82 -13.72
N GLU A 50 19.22 -3.29 -13.61
CA GLU A 50 18.04 -2.44 -13.80
C GLU A 50 17.96 -1.36 -12.70
N LEU A 51 18.32 -1.68 -11.46
CA LEU A 51 18.35 -0.68 -10.38
C LEU A 51 19.39 0.41 -10.64
N LYS A 52 20.56 0.06 -11.20
CA LYS A 52 21.58 1.04 -11.60
C LYS A 52 21.13 1.94 -12.75
N GLN A 53 20.14 1.52 -13.52
CA GLN A 53 19.55 2.28 -14.63
C GLN A 53 18.32 3.10 -14.20
N PHE A 54 18.13 3.35 -12.89
CA PHE A 54 17.02 4.15 -12.39
C PHE A 54 16.88 5.48 -13.15
N ARG A 55 15.66 5.75 -13.63
CA ARG A 55 15.28 6.93 -14.43
C ARG A 55 16.02 7.10 -15.76
N GLN A 56 16.74 6.07 -16.22
CA GLN A 56 17.38 6.09 -17.53
C GLN A 56 16.43 5.63 -18.63
N TRP A 57 16.66 6.13 -19.84
CA TRP A 57 15.84 5.80 -21.01
C TRP A 57 15.81 4.29 -21.26
N GLY A 58 14.61 3.72 -21.40
CA GLY A 58 14.41 2.30 -21.67
C GLY A 58 14.59 1.37 -20.47
N SER A 59 14.96 1.89 -19.29
CA SER A 59 15.04 1.09 -18.06
C SER A 59 13.67 0.58 -17.61
N LYS A 60 13.64 -0.54 -16.90
CA LYS A 60 12.44 -1.05 -16.20
C LYS A 60 12.23 -0.37 -14.84
N THR A 61 12.99 0.66 -14.52
CA THR A 61 12.97 1.41 -13.25
C THR A 61 12.72 2.90 -13.50
N PRO A 62 11.55 3.28 -14.04
CA PRO A 62 11.20 4.67 -14.30
C PRO A 62 11.11 5.51 -13.02
N GLY A 63 10.91 6.82 -13.16
CA GLY A 63 10.93 7.72 -11.99
C GLY A 63 9.81 7.49 -10.98
N HIS A 64 8.72 6.87 -11.43
CA HIS A 64 7.51 6.54 -10.70
C HIS A 64 7.07 5.12 -11.09
N PRO A 65 6.41 4.31 -10.24
CA PRO A 65 5.95 2.99 -10.63
C PRO A 65 5.05 3.06 -11.86
N GLU A 66 5.27 2.17 -12.83
CA GLU A 66 4.47 2.07 -14.04
C GLU A 66 3.99 0.63 -14.23
N PHE A 67 2.67 0.42 -14.10
CA PHE A 67 2.03 -0.87 -14.31
C PHE A 67 2.23 -1.35 -15.74
N GLY A 68 2.54 -2.64 -15.90
CA GLY A 68 2.82 -3.26 -17.19
C GLY A 68 4.22 -3.00 -17.74
N HIS A 69 4.91 -1.95 -17.26
CA HIS A 69 6.31 -1.67 -17.61
C HIS A 69 7.29 -2.38 -16.67
N THR A 70 7.05 -2.29 -15.35
CA THR A 70 7.85 -2.97 -14.33
C THR A 70 7.10 -4.16 -13.74
N VAL A 71 7.65 -5.38 -13.86
CA VAL A 71 7.04 -6.58 -13.26
C VAL A 71 7.02 -6.49 -11.74
N GLY A 72 5.87 -6.80 -11.13
CA GLY A 72 5.65 -6.68 -9.68
C GLY A 72 5.04 -5.35 -9.24
N VAL A 73 4.92 -4.36 -10.13
CA VAL A 73 4.16 -3.14 -9.87
C VAL A 73 2.68 -3.39 -10.17
N ASP A 74 1.81 -3.20 -9.17
CA ASP A 74 0.36 -3.40 -9.29
C ASP A 74 -0.40 -2.19 -9.84
N ALA A 75 0.17 -0.99 -9.74
CA ALA A 75 -0.46 0.24 -10.18
C ALA A 75 0.57 1.28 -10.63
N THR A 76 0.24 2.03 -11.68
CA THR A 76 1.00 3.23 -12.03
C THR A 76 0.69 4.32 -11.01
N SER A 77 1.66 4.72 -10.20
CA SER A 77 1.47 5.72 -9.15
C SER A 77 2.47 6.86 -9.28
N GLY A 78 2.01 8.09 -9.15
CA GLY A 78 2.81 9.30 -9.33
C GLY A 78 1.94 10.53 -9.02
N PRO A 79 0.75 10.63 -9.64
CA PRO A 79 -0.30 11.51 -9.13
C PRO A 79 -0.73 11.04 -7.73
N LEU A 80 -0.56 11.90 -6.74
CA LEU A 80 -0.86 11.59 -5.34
C LEU A 80 -2.35 11.28 -5.13
N GLY A 81 -2.66 10.51 -4.08
CA GLY A 81 -4.02 10.07 -3.74
C GLY A 81 -4.60 8.94 -4.61
N GLN A 82 -4.23 8.86 -5.90
CA GLN A 82 -4.74 7.86 -6.83
C GLN A 82 -4.37 6.41 -6.45
N GLY A 83 -3.20 6.21 -5.84
CA GLY A 83 -2.77 4.88 -5.39
C GLY A 83 -3.71 4.27 -4.36
N ILE A 84 -4.12 5.05 -3.34
CA ILE A 84 -5.13 4.65 -2.35
C ILE A 84 -6.45 4.32 -3.07
N ALA A 85 -6.92 5.18 -3.97
CA ALA A 85 -8.18 4.98 -4.68
C ALA A 85 -8.19 3.69 -5.53
N MET A 86 -7.10 3.39 -6.24
CA MET A 86 -6.96 2.14 -6.98
C MET A 86 -6.90 0.92 -6.06
N ALA A 87 -6.20 1.01 -4.92
CA ALA A 87 -6.14 -0.06 -3.94
C ALA A 87 -7.51 -0.36 -3.31
N VAL A 88 -8.35 0.66 -3.07
CA VAL A 88 -9.76 0.47 -2.69
C VAL A 88 -10.50 -0.35 -3.74
N GLY A 89 -10.28 -0.08 -5.03
CA GLY A 89 -10.81 -0.88 -6.14
C GLY A 89 -10.32 -2.33 -6.14
N MET A 90 -9.03 -2.56 -5.87
CA MET A 90 -8.46 -3.92 -5.75
C MET A 90 -9.07 -4.71 -4.59
N ALA A 91 -9.21 -4.10 -3.41
CA ALA A 91 -9.86 -4.74 -2.26
C ALA A 91 -11.36 -5.01 -2.51
N GLN A 92 -12.06 -4.08 -3.18
CA GLN A 92 -13.44 -4.30 -3.62
C GLN A 92 -13.56 -5.49 -4.59
N ALA A 93 -12.61 -5.64 -5.51
CA ALA A 93 -12.58 -6.74 -6.47
C ALA A 93 -12.33 -8.08 -5.78
N GLU A 94 -11.38 -8.15 -4.84
CA GLU A 94 -11.13 -9.36 -4.03
C GLU A 94 -12.41 -9.80 -3.31
N ARG A 95 -13.06 -8.87 -2.60
CA ARG A 95 -14.29 -9.17 -1.86
C ARG A 95 -15.41 -9.66 -2.76
N PHE A 96 -15.57 -9.03 -3.93
CA PHE A 96 -16.54 -9.46 -4.93
C PHE A 96 -16.24 -10.88 -5.43
N LEU A 97 -15.00 -11.17 -5.82
CA LEU A 97 -14.59 -12.47 -6.34
C LEU A 97 -14.72 -13.56 -5.27
N ALA A 98 -14.31 -13.28 -4.02
CA ALA A 98 -14.49 -14.15 -2.88
C ALA A 98 -15.98 -14.48 -2.67
N SER A 99 -16.85 -13.47 -2.65
CA SER A 99 -18.31 -13.68 -2.49
C SER A 99 -18.94 -14.50 -3.62
N ARG A 100 -18.39 -14.39 -4.83
CA ARG A 100 -18.94 -15.03 -6.02
C ARG A 100 -18.45 -16.46 -6.21
N TYR A 101 -17.20 -16.74 -5.87
CA TYR A 101 -16.53 -17.99 -6.24
C TYR A 101 -16.11 -18.86 -5.07
N ASN A 102 -15.91 -18.31 -3.86
CA ASN A 102 -15.54 -19.15 -2.72
C ASN A 102 -16.68 -20.09 -2.33
N LYS A 103 -16.30 -21.28 -1.86
CA LYS A 103 -17.21 -22.28 -1.27
C LYS A 103 -16.64 -22.73 0.06
N GLU A 104 -17.46 -23.39 0.87
CA GLU A 104 -17.01 -24.01 2.11
C GLU A 104 -15.85 -24.98 1.82
N GLY A 105 -14.70 -24.78 2.48
CA GLY A 105 -13.47 -25.55 2.24
C GLY A 105 -12.66 -25.14 1.00
N PHE A 106 -13.11 -24.16 0.20
CA PHE A 106 -12.44 -23.71 -1.02
C PHE A 106 -12.35 -22.17 -1.11
N PRO A 107 -11.44 -21.54 -0.35
CA PRO A 107 -11.18 -20.09 -0.43
C PRO A 107 -10.30 -19.77 -1.65
N ILE A 108 -10.90 -19.73 -2.84
CA ILE A 108 -10.19 -19.49 -4.11
C ILE A 108 -9.62 -18.06 -4.16
N PHE A 109 -10.40 -17.09 -3.65
CA PHE A 109 -9.99 -15.70 -3.48
C PHE A 109 -9.94 -15.37 -2.01
N ASP A 110 -8.72 -15.17 -1.52
CA ASP A 110 -8.42 -14.81 -0.15
C ASP A 110 -7.03 -14.17 -0.12
N HIS A 111 -6.98 -12.85 -0.31
CA HIS A 111 -5.73 -12.09 -0.31
C HIS A 111 -5.95 -10.66 0.19
N TYR A 112 -4.89 -10.05 0.67
CA TYR A 112 -4.89 -8.67 1.16
C TYR A 112 -4.52 -7.68 0.05
N THR A 113 -4.89 -6.42 0.27
CA THR A 113 -4.39 -5.27 -0.47
C THR A 113 -3.70 -4.32 0.51
N TYR A 114 -2.41 -4.10 0.27
CA TYR A 114 -1.58 -3.20 1.08
C TYR A 114 -1.25 -1.92 0.31
N VAL A 115 -1.20 -0.82 1.04
CA VAL A 115 -0.80 0.48 0.50
C VAL A 115 0.28 1.08 1.39
N ILE A 116 1.29 1.71 0.79
CA ILE A 116 2.14 2.69 1.48
C ILE A 116 1.82 4.07 0.93
N ALA A 117 1.44 5.00 1.82
CA ALA A 117 1.09 6.37 1.49
C ALA A 117 1.81 7.35 2.43
N GLY A 118 1.99 8.60 2.01
CA GLY A 118 2.53 9.69 2.82
C GLY A 118 1.57 10.88 2.84
N ASP A 119 1.95 11.97 3.51
CA ASP A 119 1.08 13.14 3.75
C ASP A 119 0.38 13.67 2.50
N GLY A 120 1.14 13.83 1.41
CA GLY A 120 0.60 14.33 0.14
C GLY A 120 -0.50 13.45 -0.45
N CYS A 121 -0.54 12.15 -0.14
CA CYS A 121 -1.65 11.30 -0.53
C CYS A 121 -2.93 11.63 0.24
N PHE A 122 -2.82 11.97 1.53
CA PHE A 122 -3.96 12.22 2.42
C PHE A 122 -4.54 13.63 2.31
N MET A 123 -3.76 14.57 1.75
CA MET A 123 -4.24 15.91 1.37
C MET A 123 -5.13 15.90 0.12
N GLU A 124 -4.99 14.89 -0.75
CA GLU A 124 -5.73 14.80 -2.01
C GLU A 124 -7.17 14.32 -1.78
N GLY A 125 -8.15 15.07 -2.29
CA GLY A 125 -9.58 14.79 -2.09
C GLY A 125 -10.01 13.39 -2.59
N VAL A 126 -9.41 12.90 -3.67
CA VAL A 126 -9.68 11.56 -4.21
C VAL A 126 -9.37 10.44 -3.20
N SER A 127 -8.36 10.64 -2.34
CA SER A 127 -8.03 9.68 -1.28
C SER A 127 -9.14 9.63 -0.21
N ALA A 128 -9.73 10.79 0.10
CA ALA A 128 -10.78 10.94 1.09
C ALA A 128 -12.10 10.31 0.60
N GLU A 129 -12.47 10.55 -0.66
CA GLU A 129 -13.62 9.93 -1.31
C GLU A 129 -13.52 8.41 -1.31
N ALA A 130 -12.39 7.88 -1.76
CA ALA A 130 -12.16 6.44 -1.81
C ALA A 130 -12.13 5.81 -0.40
N SER A 131 -11.51 6.48 0.56
CA SER A 131 -11.41 5.95 1.94
C SER A 131 -12.75 5.98 2.67
N SER A 132 -13.57 7.01 2.44
CA SER A 132 -14.96 7.06 2.91
C SER A 132 -15.78 5.89 2.35
N TYR A 133 -15.67 5.63 1.04
CA TYR A 133 -16.32 4.47 0.42
C TYR A 133 -15.84 3.14 1.01
N ALA A 134 -14.52 2.96 1.19
CA ALA A 134 -13.95 1.74 1.74
C ALA A 134 -14.44 1.43 3.16
N GLY A 135 -14.58 2.47 4.00
CA GLY A 135 -15.15 2.37 5.33
C GLY A 135 -16.62 1.94 5.32
N LEU A 136 -17.45 2.59 4.49
CA LEU A 136 -18.84 2.20 4.26
C LEU A 136 -18.97 0.74 3.80
N GLN A 137 -18.09 0.33 2.89
CA GLN A 137 -18.07 -1.03 2.36
C GLN A 137 -17.47 -2.05 3.32
N LYS A 138 -16.79 -1.66 4.40
CA LYS A 138 -16.08 -2.58 5.31
C LYS A 138 -15.09 -3.47 4.56
N LEU A 139 -14.19 -2.87 3.77
CA LEU A 139 -13.13 -3.59 3.06
C LEU A 139 -12.03 -4.04 4.03
N ASP A 140 -12.31 -5.08 4.82
CA ASP A 140 -11.48 -5.61 5.90
C ASP A 140 -10.10 -6.14 5.47
N LYS A 141 -9.92 -6.44 4.19
CA LYS A 141 -8.62 -6.84 3.61
C LYS A 141 -7.83 -5.69 2.99
N LEU A 142 -8.23 -4.44 3.23
CA LEU A 142 -7.47 -3.23 2.85
C LEU A 142 -6.68 -2.70 4.05
N ILE A 143 -5.36 -2.64 3.92
CA ILE A 143 -4.47 -2.12 4.97
C ILE A 143 -3.59 -1.02 4.37
N VAL A 144 -3.69 0.19 4.92
CA VAL A 144 -2.88 1.35 4.54
C VAL A 144 -1.85 1.60 5.62
N LEU A 145 -0.57 1.60 5.25
CA LEU A 145 0.52 2.07 6.07
C LEU A 145 0.81 3.53 5.67
N TYR A 146 0.61 4.44 6.62
CA TYR A 146 0.88 5.86 6.47
C TYR A 146 2.27 6.17 7.02
N ASP A 147 3.18 6.55 6.14
CA ASP A 147 4.48 7.13 6.45
C ASP A 147 4.28 8.58 6.92
N SER A 148 4.25 8.79 8.24
CA SER A 148 3.98 10.08 8.90
C SER A 148 5.28 10.71 9.40
N ASN A 149 5.90 11.58 8.58
CA ASN A 149 7.21 12.18 8.86
C ASN A 149 7.17 13.71 9.11
N ASP A 150 5.98 14.32 9.09
CA ASP A 150 5.78 15.78 9.22
C ASP A 150 6.42 16.63 8.10
N ILE A 151 6.77 16.04 6.96
CA ILE A 151 7.42 16.74 5.84
C ILE A 151 6.62 16.55 4.55
N ASN A 152 6.40 17.65 3.85
CA ASN A 152 5.97 17.67 2.47
C ASN A 152 7.05 18.34 1.59
N LEU A 153 6.76 18.52 0.29
CA LEU A 153 7.74 19.08 -0.64
C LEU A 153 8.14 20.53 -0.32
N ASP A 154 7.21 21.34 0.18
CA ASP A 154 7.43 22.76 0.50
C ASP A 154 8.00 22.99 1.91
N GLY A 155 7.93 22.00 2.81
CA GLY A 155 8.49 22.08 4.16
C GLY A 155 7.73 21.23 5.17
N GLU A 156 7.61 21.75 6.39
CA GLU A 156 6.89 21.07 7.47
C GLU A 156 5.38 21.01 7.19
N THR A 157 4.74 19.88 7.50
CA THR A 157 3.30 19.71 7.32
C THR A 157 2.49 20.68 8.15
N LYS A 158 2.99 21.16 9.30
CA LYS A 158 2.28 22.10 10.18
C LYS A 158 1.83 23.40 9.47
N ASP A 159 2.46 23.76 8.37
CA ASP A 159 2.16 24.98 7.62
C ASP A 159 0.98 24.81 6.64
N SER A 160 0.55 23.57 6.34
CA SER A 160 -0.50 23.28 5.35
C SER A 160 -1.42 22.09 5.66
N PHE A 161 -1.04 21.22 6.58
CA PHE A 161 -1.69 19.95 6.91
C PHE A 161 -1.55 19.64 8.41
N THR A 162 -2.57 19.96 9.19
CA THR A 162 -2.60 19.86 10.67
C THR A 162 -3.78 19.05 11.21
N GLU A 163 -4.52 18.38 10.33
CA GLU A 163 -5.66 17.56 10.74
C GLU A 163 -5.23 16.31 11.51
N ASP A 164 -6.16 15.78 12.30
CA ASP A 164 -6.02 14.46 12.89
C ASP A 164 -6.48 13.40 11.87
N VAL A 165 -5.51 12.84 11.14
CA VAL A 165 -5.76 11.85 10.09
C VAL A 165 -6.41 10.60 10.67
N ARG A 166 -5.98 10.14 11.85
CA ARG A 166 -6.57 8.95 12.50
C ARG A 166 -8.02 9.22 12.88
N ALA A 167 -8.33 10.36 13.50
CA ALA A 167 -9.72 10.72 13.83
C ALA A 167 -10.60 10.82 12.57
N ARG A 168 -10.09 11.34 11.45
CA ARG A 168 -10.81 11.35 10.16
C ARG A 168 -11.11 9.94 9.66
N TYR A 169 -10.15 9.02 9.77
CA TYR A 169 -10.33 7.62 9.35
C TYR A 169 -11.25 6.83 10.29
N GLU A 170 -11.17 7.06 11.60
CA GLU A 170 -12.14 6.53 12.57
C GLU A 170 -13.57 6.98 12.22
N ALA A 171 -13.76 8.24 11.82
CA ALA A 171 -15.05 8.76 11.39
C ALA A 171 -15.56 8.13 10.08
N TYR A 172 -14.67 7.69 9.19
CA TYR A 172 -15.02 6.87 8.02
C TYR A 172 -15.39 5.42 8.40
N GLY A 173 -15.10 4.98 9.62
CA GLY A 173 -15.37 3.62 10.10
C GLY A 173 -14.19 2.66 9.96
N TRP A 174 -12.96 3.17 9.83
CA TRP A 174 -11.75 2.37 9.77
C TRP A 174 -11.28 1.91 11.17
N ASN A 175 -10.45 0.88 11.19
CA ASN A 175 -9.57 0.61 12.33
C ASN A 175 -8.32 1.49 12.18
N THR A 176 -7.87 2.10 13.27
CA THR A 176 -6.70 2.98 13.24
C THR A 176 -5.72 2.59 14.33
N GLU A 177 -4.45 2.52 13.97
CA GLU A 177 -3.35 2.21 14.89
C GLU A 177 -2.20 3.19 14.70
N PHE A 178 -1.40 3.36 15.76
CA PHE A 178 -0.25 4.26 15.75
C PHE A 178 1.00 3.51 16.20
N VAL A 179 2.02 3.53 15.35
CA VAL A 179 3.35 3.01 15.64
C VAL A 179 4.27 4.21 15.81
N GLN A 180 4.70 4.45 17.04
CA GLN A 180 5.48 5.64 17.41
C GLN A 180 6.91 5.63 16.86
N ASP A 181 7.51 4.45 16.66
CA ASP A 181 8.85 4.30 16.12
C ASP A 181 8.79 3.48 14.83
N GLY A 182 8.92 4.16 13.68
CA GLY A 182 8.93 3.51 12.36
C GLY A 182 10.14 2.62 12.09
N THR A 183 11.10 2.54 13.00
CA THR A 183 12.20 1.56 12.96
C THR A 183 11.90 0.29 13.75
N ASP A 184 10.85 0.28 14.59
CA ASP A 184 10.43 -0.90 15.34
C ASP A 184 9.65 -1.88 14.44
N ILE A 185 10.40 -2.81 13.87
CA ILE A 185 9.86 -3.83 12.96
C ILE A 185 8.84 -4.77 13.62
N GLU A 186 8.93 -4.97 14.94
CA GLU A 186 8.01 -5.84 15.67
C GLU A 186 6.69 -5.12 15.96
N ALA A 187 6.75 -3.83 16.32
CA ALA A 187 5.55 -3.00 16.48
C ALA A 187 4.79 -2.86 15.15
N ILE A 188 5.49 -2.62 14.03
CA ILE A 188 4.87 -2.61 12.70
C ILE A 188 4.24 -3.97 12.38
N ASN A 189 4.91 -5.07 12.70
CA ASN A 189 4.38 -6.41 12.45
C ASN A 189 3.10 -6.66 13.26
N ALA A 190 3.12 -6.34 14.56
CA ALA A 190 1.97 -6.49 15.44
C ALA A 190 0.78 -5.64 14.99
N ALA A 191 1.02 -4.41 14.52
CA ALA A 191 -0.02 -3.54 14.00
C ALA A 191 -0.66 -4.10 12.72
N ILE A 192 0.13 -4.72 11.83
CA ILE A 192 -0.43 -5.38 10.64
C ILE A 192 -1.27 -6.60 11.03
N GLU A 193 -0.84 -7.42 12.00
CA GLU A 193 -1.63 -8.56 12.49
C GLU A 193 -2.94 -8.12 13.15
N SER A 194 -2.89 -7.04 13.95
CA SER A 194 -4.08 -6.44 14.55
C SER A 194 -5.05 -5.90 13.49
N ALA A 195 -4.52 -5.20 12.47
CA ALA A 195 -5.29 -4.73 11.32
C ALA A 195 -6.02 -5.88 10.60
N LYS A 196 -5.34 -7.01 10.35
CA LYS A 196 -5.94 -8.22 9.75
C LYS A 196 -7.08 -8.81 10.60
N ALA A 197 -7.00 -8.68 11.93
CA ALA A 197 -8.01 -9.18 12.86
C ALA A 197 -9.19 -8.22 13.10
N SER A 198 -9.11 -6.97 12.63
CA SER A 198 -10.04 -5.89 13.00
C SER A 198 -11.43 -6.00 12.38
N GLY A 199 -11.57 -6.73 11.26
CA GLY A 199 -12.82 -6.79 10.49
C GLY A 199 -13.23 -5.47 9.82
N LYS A 200 -12.29 -4.53 9.67
CA LYS A 200 -12.46 -3.21 9.07
C LYS A 200 -11.26 -2.88 8.17
N PRO A 201 -11.42 -2.01 7.15
CA PRO A 201 -10.24 -1.42 6.52
C PRO A 201 -9.40 -0.72 7.58
N SER A 202 -8.09 -0.83 7.49
CA SER A 202 -7.17 -0.38 8.55
C SER A 202 -6.18 0.66 8.06
N LEU A 203 -6.00 1.71 8.85
CA LEU A 203 -4.95 2.71 8.70
C LEU A 203 -3.95 2.56 9.85
N ILE A 204 -2.70 2.24 9.53
CA ILE A 204 -1.61 2.20 10.48
C ILE A 204 -0.75 3.43 10.24
N GLU A 205 -0.84 4.41 11.12
CA GLU A 205 0.06 5.56 11.12
C GLU A 205 1.40 5.14 11.71
N VAL A 206 2.47 5.26 10.93
CA VAL A 206 3.83 4.91 11.32
C VAL A 206 4.65 6.20 11.34
N LYS A 207 5.07 6.60 12.54
CA LYS A 207 5.88 7.80 12.72
C LYS A 207 7.32 7.54 12.28
N THR A 208 7.81 8.32 11.33
CA THR A 208 9.16 8.22 10.76
C THR A 208 9.89 9.57 10.83
N ILE A 209 11.14 9.61 10.36
CA ILE A 209 12.03 10.78 10.35
C ILE A 209 12.22 11.25 8.91
#